data_AF-A0A7H0M8D6-F1
#
_entry.id   AF-A0A7H0M8D6-F1
#
_cell.length_a   1.000
_cell.length_b   1.000
_cell.length_c   1.000
_cell.angle_alpha   90.00
_cell.angle_beta   90.00
_cell.angle_gamma   90.00
#
_symmetry.space_group_name_H-M   'P 1'
#
loop_
_entity.id
_entity.type
_entity.pdbx_description
1 polymer ?
#
loop_
_entity_poly.entity_id
_entity_poly.type
_entity_poly.pdbx_seq_one_letter_code
_entity_poly.pdbx_strand_id
1 'polypeptide(L)'
;MRSEIDYSEIREAILSLLSVYSEIIEADTYSAVMHYLQHGEYEMAFEGLLIDLINAKFEKQKINIDYYLSLGQVLGLDKNTVFNPNFWNDFVNYLYK
;
A
#
# COMPACT_ATOMS: atom_id res chain seq x y z
N MET A 1 17.70 11.77 -16.19
CA MET A 1 16.22 11.83 -16.24
C MET A 1 15.74 11.44 -14.86
N ARG A 2 15.11 12.35 -14.10
CA ARG A 2 14.28 11.93 -12.97
C ARG A 2 13.03 11.34 -13.61
N SER A 3 12.85 10.03 -13.49
CA SER A 3 11.56 9.40 -13.80
C SER A 3 10.52 10.09 -12.93
N GLU A 4 9.62 10.82 -13.57
CA GLU A 4 8.48 11.44 -12.92
C GLU A 4 7.65 10.31 -12.31
N ILE A 5 7.35 10.37 -11.02
CA ILE A 5 6.55 9.34 -10.35
C ILE A 5 5.18 9.36 -11.03
N ASP A 6 4.77 8.24 -11.63
CA ASP A 6 3.43 8.12 -12.20
C ASP A 6 2.42 7.87 -11.07
N TYR A 7 1.96 8.97 -10.48
CA TYR A 7 0.96 8.94 -9.43
C TYR A 7 -0.39 8.38 -9.91
N SER A 8 -0.65 8.36 -11.22
CA SER A 8 -1.84 7.71 -11.76
C SER A 8 -1.72 6.18 -11.66
N GLU A 9 -0.54 5.63 -11.96
CA GLU A 9 -0.26 4.21 -11.80
C GLU A 9 -0.39 3.79 -10.32
N ILE A 10 0.20 4.58 -9.40
CA ILE A 10 0.12 4.30 -7.96
C ILE A 10 -1.33 4.33 -7.46
N ARG A 11 -2.10 5.32 -7.92
CA ARG A 11 -3.53 5.40 -7.59
C ARG A 11 -4.27 4.14 -8.02
N GLU A 12 -4.10 3.72 -9.27
CA GLU A 12 -4.77 2.52 -9.79
C GLU A 12 -4.32 1.25 -9.05
N ALA A 13 -3.06 1.15 -8.67
CA ALA A 13 -2.56 0.04 -7.86
C ALA A 13 -3.22 -0.02 -6.47
N ILE A 14 -3.39 1.13 -5.81
CA ILE A 14 -4.09 1.20 -4.51
C ILE A 14 -5.57 0.82 -4.66
N LEU A 15 -6.24 1.32 -5.71
CA LEU A 15 -7.63 0.96 -6.00
C LEU A 15 -7.77 -0.54 -6.31
N SER A 16 -6.80 -1.12 -7.01
CA SER A 16 -6.73 -2.56 -7.28
C SER A 16 -6.63 -3.37 -5.98
N LEU A 17 -5.78 -2.97 -5.03
CA LEU A 17 -5.71 -3.62 -3.71
C LEU A 17 -7.05 -3.53 -2.95
N LEU A 18 -7.67 -2.35 -2.92
CA LEU A 18 -8.99 -2.18 -2.29
C LEU A 18 -10.03 -3.11 -2.91
N SER A 19 -10.02 -3.28 -4.24
CA SER A 19 -10.94 -4.16 -4.93
C SER A 19 -10.66 -5.64 -4.69
N VAL A 20 -9.38 -6.06 -4.64
CA VAL A 20 -8.99 -7.46 -4.44
C VAL A 20 -9.33 -7.94 -3.03
N TYR A 21 -9.24 -7.04 -2.05
CA TYR A 21 -9.41 -7.37 -0.63
C TYR A 21 -10.65 -6.71 0.00
N SER A 22 -11.63 -6.30 -0.80
CA SER A 22 -12.83 -5.61 -0.32
C SER A 22 -13.64 -6.38 0.72
N GLU A 23 -13.50 -7.71 0.75
CA GLU A 23 -14.19 -8.59 1.70
C GLU A 23 -13.54 -8.62 3.10
N ILE A 24 -12.28 -8.21 3.22
CA ILE A 24 -11.51 -8.25 4.47
C ILE A 24 -11.13 -6.86 4.98
N ILE A 25 -11.26 -5.83 4.15
CA ILE A 25 -10.99 -4.44 4.51
C ILE A 25 -12.23 -3.86 5.20
N GLU A 26 -12.02 -3.18 6.33
CA GLU A 26 -13.08 -2.50 7.05
C GLU A 26 -13.50 -1.19 6.33
N ALA A 27 -14.74 -0.76 6.54
CA ALA A 27 -15.27 0.46 5.93
C ALA A 27 -14.46 1.72 6.30
N ASP A 28 -13.90 1.74 7.51
CA ASP A 28 -13.06 2.84 7.99
C ASP A 28 -11.73 2.90 7.24
N THR A 29 -11.08 1.76 7.01
CA THR A 29 -9.86 1.66 6.17
C THR A 29 -10.15 2.14 4.75
N TYR A 30 -11.24 1.68 4.13
CA TYR A 30 -11.62 2.13 2.78
C TYR A 30 -11.80 3.66 2.72
N SER A 31 -12.51 4.22 3.71
CA SER A 31 -12.77 5.66 3.79
C SER A 31 -11.49 6.47 3.97
N ALA A 32 -10.58 6.01 4.83
CA ALA A 32 -9.28 6.65 5.06
C ALA A 32 -8.41 6.63 3.80
N VAL A 33 -8.28 5.48 3.14
CA VAL A 33 -7.49 5.35 1.90
C VAL A 33 -8.05 6.25 0.80
N MET A 34 -9.38 6.28 0.62
CA MET A 34 -10.00 7.16 -0.36
C MET A 34 -9.78 8.64 -0.06
N HIS A 35 -9.78 9.03 1.21
CA HIS A 35 -9.47 10.39 1.63
C HIS A 35 -8.03 10.77 1.25
N TYR A 36 -7.04 9.93 1.58
CA TYR A 36 -5.64 10.17 1.23
C TYR A 36 -5.43 10.25 -0.30
N LEU A 37 -6.07 9.38 -1.08
CA LEU A 37 -6.03 9.43 -2.54
C LEU A 37 -6.65 10.71 -3.14
N GLN A 38 -7.62 11.32 -2.47
CA GLN A 38 -8.21 12.61 -2.90
C GLN A 38 -7.27 13.79 -2.62
N HIS A 39 -6.44 13.69 -1.58
CA HIS A 39 -5.47 14.70 -1.19
C HIS A 39 -4.10 14.52 -1.88
N GLY A 40 -3.91 13.43 -2.63
CA GLY A 40 -2.63 13.12 -3.28
C GLY A 40 -1.57 12.61 -2.30
N GLU A 41 -2.00 12.11 -1.14
CA GLU A 41 -1.14 11.57 -0.09
C GLU A 41 -0.94 10.06 -0.33
N TYR A 42 -0.23 9.71 -1.41
CA TYR A 42 -0.11 8.34 -1.88
C TYR A 42 0.68 7.44 -0.92
N GLU A 43 1.70 7.99 -0.27
CA GLU A 43 2.48 7.30 0.76
C GLU A 43 1.57 6.85 1.91
N MET A 44 0.71 7.76 2.38
CA MET A 44 -0.27 7.46 3.44
C MET A 44 -1.31 6.44 2.97
N ALA A 45 -1.88 6.64 1.78
CA ALA A 45 -2.87 5.73 1.22
C ALA A 45 -2.31 4.31 1.08
N PHE A 46 -1.07 4.18 0.60
CA PHE A 46 -0.43 2.89 0.36
C PHE A 46 0.00 2.20 1.66
N GLU A 47 0.70 2.92 2.54
CA GLU A 47 1.18 2.37 3.81
C GLU A 47 0.02 1.98 4.72
N GLY A 48 -0.96 2.85 4.90
CA GLY A 48 -2.12 2.59 5.75
C GLY A 48 -2.90 1.36 5.28
N LEU A 49 -3.15 1.25 3.98
CA LEU A 49 -3.81 0.08 3.40
C LEU A 49 -3.03 -1.21 3.66
N LEU A 50 -1.72 -1.21 3.42
CA LEU A 50 -0.90 -2.41 3.60
C LEU A 50 -0.78 -2.82 5.08
N ILE A 51 -0.71 -1.87 6.01
CA ILE A 51 -0.75 -2.16 7.46
C ILE A 51 -2.04 -2.91 7.80
N ASP A 52 -3.19 -2.39 7.38
CA ASP A 52 -4.49 -2.99 7.68
C ASP A 52 -4.64 -4.37 7.02
N LEU A 53 -4.15 -4.52 5.79
CA LEU A 53 -4.11 -5.81 5.10
C LEU A 53 -3.22 -6.84 5.82
N ILE A 54 -2.02 -6.45 6.28
CA ILE A 54 -1.13 -7.33 7.04
C ILE A 54 -1.82 -7.78 8.34
N ASN A 55 -2.47 -6.85 9.05
CA ASN A 55 -3.22 -7.15 10.27
C ASN A 55 -4.40 -8.10 10.01
N ALA A 56 -5.09 -7.93 8.89
CA ALA A 56 -6.15 -8.82 8.41
C ALA A 56 -5.63 -10.15 7.83
N LYS A 57 -4.31 -10.37 7.80
CA LYS A 57 -3.65 -11.56 7.24
C LYS A 57 -4.06 -11.83 5.78
N PHE A 58 -3.96 -10.80 4.96
CA PHE A 58 -4.34 -10.88 3.56
C PHE A 58 -3.61 -11.99 2.79
N GLU A 59 -4.30 -12.59 1.82
CA GLU A 59 -3.77 -13.63 0.96
C GLU A 59 -2.81 -13.06 -0.09
N LYS A 60 -1.50 -13.04 0.20
CA LYS A 60 -0.45 -12.50 -0.69
C LYS A 60 -0.38 -13.13 -2.08
N GLN A 61 -0.88 -14.35 -2.26
CA GLN A 61 -0.99 -15.04 -3.54
C GLN A 61 -1.97 -14.38 -4.53
N LYS A 62 -2.85 -13.49 -4.07
CA LYS A 62 -3.83 -12.78 -4.93
C LYS A 62 -3.22 -11.57 -5.66
N ILE A 63 -1.98 -11.21 -5.35
CA ILE A 63 -1.32 -10.02 -5.91
C ILE A 63 0.07 -10.33 -6.46
N ASN A 64 0.57 -9.44 -7.31
CA ASN A 64 1.97 -9.45 -7.73
C ASN A 64 2.85 -8.79 -6.67
N ILE A 65 3.48 -9.60 -5.83
CA ILE A 65 4.32 -9.15 -4.71
C ILE A 65 5.44 -8.19 -5.17
N ASP A 66 6.18 -8.56 -6.22
CA ASP A 66 7.32 -7.78 -6.70
C ASP A 66 6.89 -6.40 -7.21
N TYR A 67 5.70 -6.34 -7.83
CA TYR A 67 5.09 -5.07 -8.26
C TYR A 67 4.81 -4.15 -7.07
N TYR A 68 4.08 -4.63 -6.06
CA TYR A 68 3.75 -3.80 -4.90
C TYR A 68 4.98 -3.45 -4.04
N LEU A 69 5.98 -4.31 -4.01
CA LEU A 69 7.27 -3.99 -3.39
C LEU A 69 7.96 -2.84 -4.13
N SER A 70 7.98 -2.87 -5.47
CA SER A 70 8.57 -1.79 -6.26
C SER A 70 7.84 -0.46 -6.08
N LEU A 71 6.50 -0.46 -5.98
CA LEU A 71 5.71 0.74 -5.73
C LEU A 71 6.03 1.36 -4.36
N GLY A 72 6.16 0.54 -3.32
CA GLY A 72 6.57 1.02 -2.00
C GLY A 72 7.95 1.68 -2.00
N GLN A 73 8.89 1.17 -2.81
CA GLN A 73 10.21 1.80 -3.00
C GLN A 73 10.12 3.11 -3.80
N VAL A 74 9.25 3.18 -4.82
CA VAL A 74 9.00 4.40 -5.59
C VAL A 74 8.44 5.50 -4.68
N LEU A 75 7.55 5.13 -3.76
CA LEU A 75 7.02 6.00 -2.70
C LEU A 75 8.03 6.30 -1.59
N GLY A 76 9.21 5.69 -1.61
CA GLY A 76 10.25 5.91 -0.61
C GLY A 76 9.95 5.35 0.79
N LEU A 77 8.96 4.45 0.91
CA LEU A 77 8.55 3.83 2.17
C LEU A 77 9.60 2.86 2.72
N ASP A 78 10.58 2.45 1.90
CA ASP A 78 11.77 1.72 2.31
C ASP A 78 12.73 2.55 3.18
N LYS A 79 12.56 3.88 3.16
CA LYS A 79 13.42 4.84 3.87
C LYS A 79 12.65 5.69 4.87
N ASN A 80 11.46 6.15 4.49
CA ASN A 80 10.63 7.04 5.30
C ASN A 80 9.20 6.51 5.35
N THR A 81 8.87 5.80 6.42
CA THR A 81 7.51 5.39 6.75
C THR A 81 6.74 6.54 7.40
N VAL A 82 5.44 6.60 7.22
CA VAL A 82 4.53 7.65 7.70
C VAL A 82 3.82 7.26 8.99
N PHE A 83 3.28 6.04 9.08
CA PHE A 83 2.44 5.61 10.20
C PHE A 83 3.14 4.66 11.16
N ASN A 84 3.87 3.68 10.63
CA ASN A 84 4.58 2.69 11.44
C ASN A 84 6.07 2.69 11.08
N PRO A 85 6.98 3.08 11.99
CA PRO A 85 8.43 3.05 11.77
C PRO A 85 9.00 1.69 11.33
N ASN A 86 8.30 0.59 11.65
CA ASN A 86 8.68 -0.77 11.27
C ASN A 86 7.94 -1.30 10.05
N PHE A 87 7.04 -0.50 9.46
CA PHE A 87 6.16 -0.91 8.36
C PHE A 87 6.91 -1.67 7.27
N TRP A 88 8.01 -1.10 6.75
CA TRP A 88 8.73 -1.71 5.63
C TRP A 88 9.25 -3.12 5.98
N ASN A 89 9.79 -3.28 7.19
CA ASN A 89 10.27 -4.57 7.65
C ASN A 89 9.11 -5.55 7.86
N ASP A 90 8.00 -5.09 8.42
CA ASP A 90 6.80 -5.92 8.64
C ASP A 90 6.22 -6.40 7.31
N PHE A 91 6.13 -5.50 6.32
CA PHE A 91 5.65 -5.80 4.98
C PHE A 91 6.54 -6.82 4.27
N VAL A 92 7.86 -6.59 4.20
CA VAL A 92 8.80 -7.53 3.57
C VAL A 92 8.77 -8.88 4.28
N ASN A 93 8.76 -8.90 5.61
CA ASN A 93 8.66 -10.15 6.38
C ASN A 93 7.37 -10.89 6.06
N TYR A 94 6.23 -10.20 5.99
CA TYR A 94 4.94 -10.80 5.67
C TYR A 94 4.92 -11.44 4.27
N LEU A 95 5.54 -10.78 3.30
CA LEU A 95 5.61 -11.27 1.92
C LEU A 95 6.47 -12.51 1.76
N TYR A 96 7.59 -12.62 2.49
CA TYR A 96 8.58 -13.70 2.29
C TYR A 96 8.62 -14.78 3.39
N LYS A 97 7.83 -14.65 4.47
CA LYS A 97 7.66 -15.70 5.50
C LYS A 97 6.35 -16.45 5.34
#